data_AF-A0A348NSX8-F1
#
_entry.id   AF-A0A348NSX8-F1
#
_cell.length_a   1.000
_cell.length_b   1.000
_cell.length_c   1.000
_cell.angle_alpha   90.00
_cell.angle_beta   90.00
_cell.angle_gamma   90.00
#
_symmetry.space_group_name_H-M   'P 1'
#
loop_
_entity.id
_entity.type
_entity.pdbx_description
1 polymer ?
#
loop_
_entity_poly.entity_id
_entity_poly.type
_entity_poly.pdbx_seq_one_letter_code
_entity_poly.pdbx_strand_id
1 'polypeptide(L)'
;VGFLIIPHVIELMTSFVPNGAALLFAYDTYYDFVFKFFIVLGVAFVLPVFLVALNVSGVMSGMAILKGWRVAVLIAAVFAALATPAADVTSMLLLMGIMIVLYLAAAAFSLLFDRRRRRREPPLLPTSGLDT
;
A
#
# COMPACT_ATOMS: atom_id res chain seq x y z
N VAL A 1 -17.24 35.29 -1.77
CA VAL A 1 -18.07 34.31 -2.49
C VAL A 1 -18.20 33.00 -1.72
N GLY A 2 -17.11 32.34 -1.32
CA GLY A 2 -17.16 31.11 -0.51
C GLY A 2 -18.00 31.22 0.78
N PHE A 3 -17.86 32.31 1.54
CA PHE A 3 -18.62 32.55 2.78
C PHE A 3 -20.15 32.60 2.60
N LEU A 4 -20.63 32.93 1.39
CA LEU A 4 -22.06 32.95 1.06
C LEU A 4 -22.60 31.57 0.66
N ILE A 5 -21.72 30.67 0.19
CA ILE A 5 -22.09 29.35 -0.32
C ILE A 5 -22.11 28.32 0.82
N ILE A 6 -21.18 28.45 1.77
CA ILE A 6 -21.08 27.55 2.94
C ILE A 6 -22.41 27.35 3.69
N PRO A 7 -23.19 28.37 4.07
CA PRO A 7 -24.43 28.14 4.82
C PRO A 7 -25.48 27.35 4.02
N HIS A 8 -25.61 27.60 2.71
CA HIS A 8 -26.55 26.87 1.85
C HIS A 8 -26.17 25.40 1.66
N VAL A 9 -24.87 25.12 1.55
CA VAL A 9 -24.34 23.75 1.48
C VAL A 9 -24.57 23.02 2.81
N ILE A 10 -24.35 23.69 3.95
CA ILE A 10 -24.62 23.11 5.28
C ILE A 10 -26.11 22.80 5.44
N GLU A 11 -26.99 23.71 5.05
CA GLU A 11 -28.45 23.54 5.15
C GLU A 11 -28.94 22.35 4.29
N LEU A 12 -28.44 22.24 3.05
CA LEU A 12 -28.68 21.09 2.19
C LEU A 12 -28.19 19.79 2.82
N MET A 13 -26.96 19.75 3.37
CA MET A 13 -26.42 18.56 4.04
C MET A 13 -27.25 18.16 5.26
N THR A 14 -27.72 19.13 6.06
CA THR A 14 -28.58 18.86 7.23
C THR A 14 -29.96 18.34 6.85
N SER A 15 -30.47 18.68 5.66
CA SER A 15 -31.78 18.19 5.18
C SER A 15 -31.81 16.69 4.85
N PHE A 16 -30.64 16.07 4.64
CA PHE A 16 -30.51 14.63 4.41
C PHE A 16 -30.35 13.84 5.72
N VAL A 17 -30.28 14.51 6.88
CA VAL A 17 -30.18 13.88 8.20
C VAL A 17 -31.58 13.70 8.79
N PRO A 18 -32.06 12.46 9.03
CA PRO A 18 -33.37 12.23 9.64
C PRO A 18 -33.45 12.86 11.05
N ASN A 19 -34.56 13.51 11.37
CA ASN A 19 -34.80 14.11 12.69
C ASN A 19 -34.60 13.07 13.81
N GLY A 20 -33.58 13.25 14.66
CA GLY A 20 -33.26 12.35 15.76
C GLY A 20 -32.22 11.25 15.45
N ALA A 21 -31.71 11.17 14.22
CA ALA A 21 -30.57 10.33 13.90
C ALA A 21 -29.28 11.01 14.35
N ALA A 22 -28.90 10.82 15.61
CA ALA A 22 -27.51 10.96 15.96
C ALA A 22 -26.74 9.85 15.20
N LEU A 23 -25.64 10.22 14.55
CA LEU A 23 -24.69 9.28 13.93
C LEU A 23 -23.98 8.53 15.08
N LEU A 24 -24.74 7.74 15.84
CA LEU A 24 -24.28 7.00 17.00
C LEU A 24 -23.57 5.76 16.49
N PHE A 25 -22.32 5.94 16.08
CA PHE A 25 -21.41 4.80 16.08
C PHE A 25 -21.33 4.32 17.53
N ALA A 26 -21.83 3.12 17.77
CA ALA A 26 -21.64 2.47 19.06
C ALA A 26 -20.12 2.43 19.33
N TYR A 27 -19.71 2.97 20.48
CA TYR A 27 -18.31 3.24 20.81
C TYR A 27 -17.45 1.96 20.70
N ASP A 28 -18.02 0.84 21.13
CA ASP A 28 -17.46 -0.51 21.03
C ASP A 28 -17.16 -0.88 19.58
N THR A 29 -18.11 -0.68 18.69
CA THR A 29 -18.00 -0.99 17.25
C THR A 29 -16.97 -0.10 16.56
N TYR A 30 -16.92 1.19 16.93
CA TYR A 30 -15.95 2.13 16.38
C TYR A 30 -14.52 1.76 16.76
N TYR A 31 -14.25 1.54 18.05
CA TYR A 31 -12.91 1.18 18.50
C TYR A 31 -12.46 -0.17 17.94
N ASP A 32 -13.34 -1.18 17.92
CA ASP A 32 -13.03 -2.48 17.32
C ASP A 32 -12.66 -2.36 15.84
N PHE A 33 -13.39 -1.55 15.08
CA PHE A 33 -13.07 -1.25 13.68
C PHE A 33 -11.70 -0.59 13.54
N VAL A 34 -11.46 0.47 14.32
CA VAL A 34 -10.20 1.24 14.26
C VAL A 34 -9.00 0.35 14.62
N PHE A 35 -9.08 -0.44 15.68
CA PHE A 35 -8.01 -1.35 16.08
C PHE A 35 -7.72 -2.42 15.02
N LYS A 36 -8.76 -3.06 14.47
CA LYS A 36 -8.61 -4.03 13.38
C LYS A 36 -7.98 -3.39 12.14
N PHE A 37 -8.46 -2.21 11.76
CA PHE A 37 -7.93 -1.46 10.62
C PHE A 37 -6.44 -1.17 10.78
N PHE A 38 -6.00 -0.66 11.94
CA PHE A 38 -4.58 -0.39 12.19
C PHE A 38 -3.71 -1.63 12.19
N ILE A 39 -4.18 -2.76 12.74
CA ILE A 39 -3.44 -4.03 12.72
C ILE A 39 -3.26 -4.50 11.27
N VAL A 40 -4.34 -4.54 10.50
CA VAL A 40 -4.31 -5.00 9.10
C VAL A 40 -3.44 -4.09 8.25
N LEU A 41 -3.57 -2.77 8.41
CA LEU A 41 -2.76 -1.76 7.73
C LEU A 41 -1.27 -1.88 8.08
N GLY A 42 -0.95 -2.08 9.36
CA GLY A 42 0.41 -2.26 9.83
C GLY A 42 1.08 -3.49 9.20
N VAL A 43 0.40 -4.63 9.23
CA VAL A 43 0.89 -5.87 8.59
C VAL A 43 1.05 -5.68 7.08
N ALA A 44 0.10 -5.03 6.43
CA ALA A 44 0.14 -4.71 5.01
C ALA A 44 1.37 -3.87 4.62
N PHE A 45 1.74 -2.87 5.44
CA PHE A 45 2.89 -2.00 5.18
C PHE A 45 4.24 -2.68 5.41
N VAL A 46 4.29 -3.72 6.24
CA VAL A 46 5.52 -4.51 6.46
C VAL A 46 5.91 -5.31 5.21
N LEU A 47 4.93 -5.83 4.44
CA LEU A 47 5.24 -6.68 3.27
C LEU A 47 6.13 -5.99 2.20
N PRO A 48 5.81 -4.78 1.69
CA PRO A 48 6.65 -4.09 0.72
C PRO A 48 8.06 -3.80 1.25
N VAL A 49 8.17 -3.40 2.52
CA VAL A 49 9.46 -3.12 3.16
C VAL A 49 10.28 -4.41 3.31
N PHE A 50 9.63 -5.51 3.67
CA PHE A 50 10.26 -6.83 3.76
C PHE A 50 10.81 -7.30 2.41
N LEU A 51 10.08 -7.07 1.31
CA LEU A 51 10.58 -7.37 -0.03
C LEU A 51 11.83 -6.57 -0.39
N VAL A 52 11.89 -5.28 -0.02
CA VAL A 52 13.09 -4.46 -0.19
C VAL A 52 14.25 -5.03 0.63
N ALA A 53 14.00 -5.45 1.88
CA ALA A 53 15.03 -6.07 2.72
C ALA A 53 15.59 -7.36 2.09
N LEU A 54 14.73 -8.21 1.51
CA LEU A 54 15.14 -9.40 0.76
C LEU A 54 15.95 -9.06 -0.49
N ASN A 55 15.65 -7.94 -1.15
CA ASN A 55 16.45 -7.49 -2.27
C ASN A 55 17.84 -7.04 -1.84
N VAL A 56 17.91 -6.24 -0.78
CA VAL A 56 19.18 -5.73 -0.24
C VAL A 56 20.06 -6.87 0.29
N SER A 57 19.48 -7.91 0.90
CA SER A 57 20.22 -9.10 1.34
C SER A 57 20.67 -10.02 0.20
N GLY A 58 20.25 -9.74 -1.04
CA GLY A 58 20.61 -10.52 -2.22
C GLY A 58 19.80 -11.80 -2.42
N VAL A 59 18.77 -12.04 -1.62
CA VAL A 59 17.89 -13.22 -1.73
C VAL A 59 17.00 -13.15 -2.97
N MET A 60 16.58 -11.93 -3.35
CA MET A 60 15.67 -11.71 -4.49
C MET A 60 16.13 -10.52 -5.34
N SER A 61 15.99 -10.59 -6.66
CA SER A 61 16.23 -9.41 -7.51
C SER A 61 15.03 -8.45 -7.52
N GLY A 62 15.28 -7.17 -7.74
CA GLY A 62 14.22 -6.17 -7.92
C GLY A 62 13.31 -6.50 -9.11
N MET A 63 13.85 -7.17 -10.14
CA MET A 63 13.06 -7.65 -11.28
C MET A 63 12.09 -8.77 -10.89
N ALA A 64 12.51 -9.67 -9.99
CA ALA A 64 11.63 -10.71 -9.46
C ALA A 64 10.49 -10.11 -8.65
N ILE A 65 10.78 -9.08 -7.84
CA ILE A 65 9.75 -8.29 -7.14
C ILE A 65 8.78 -7.74 -8.18
N LEU A 66 9.24 -6.96 -9.17
CA LEU A 66 8.35 -6.34 -10.19
C LEU A 66 7.50 -7.36 -10.96
N LYS A 67 8.05 -8.54 -11.29
CA LYS A 67 7.31 -9.60 -12.00
C LYS A 67 6.14 -10.15 -11.18
N GLY A 68 6.21 -10.06 -9.86
CA GLY A 68 5.17 -10.47 -8.91
C GLY A 68 3.97 -9.51 -8.78
N TRP A 69 3.89 -8.46 -9.59
CA TRP A 69 2.90 -7.37 -9.39
C TRP A 69 1.44 -7.85 -9.33
N ARG A 70 1.08 -8.91 -10.07
CA ARG A 70 -0.28 -9.47 -10.04
C ARG A 70 -0.64 -10.04 -8.66
N VAL A 71 0.32 -10.71 -8.03
CA VAL A 71 0.16 -11.26 -6.68
C VAL A 71 0.09 -10.12 -5.67
N ALA A 72 0.89 -9.07 -5.84
CA ALA A 72 0.83 -7.89 -4.98
C ALA A 72 -0.52 -7.18 -5.04
N VAL A 73 -1.11 -7.03 -6.24
CA VAL A 73 -2.47 -6.47 -6.41
C VAL A 73 -3.51 -7.35 -5.72
N LEU A 74 -3.43 -8.68 -5.86
CA LEU A 74 -4.35 -9.60 -5.18
C LEU A 74 -4.24 -9.48 -3.66
N ILE A 75 -3.02 -9.46 -3.13
CA ILE A 75 -2.74 -9.26 -1.71
C ILE A 75 -3.30 -7.91 -1.24
N ALA A 76 -3.05 -6.83 -1.98
CA ALA A 76 -3.58 -5.51 -1.65
C ALA A 76 -5.12 -5.48 -1.62
N ALA A 77 -5.79 -6.16 -2.56
CA ALA A 77 -7.24 -6.27 -2.56
C ALA A 77 -7.76 -7.04 -1.33
N VAL A 78 -7.11 -8.15 -0.96
CA VAL A 78 -7.47 -8.93 0.24
C VAL A 78 -7.27 -8.12 1.51
N PHE A 79 -6.12 -7.47 1.68
CA PHE A 79 -5.86 -6.62 2.85
C PHE A 79 -6.84 -5.44 2.92
N ALA A 80 -7.15 -4.81 1.79
CA ALA A 80 -8.15 -3.75 1.74
C ALA A 80 -9.54 -4.27 2.17
N ALA A 81 -9.98 -5.41 1.62
CA ALA A 81 -11.27 -6.02 1.98
C ALA A 81 -11.36 -6.43 3.47
N LEU A 82 -10.24 -6.83 4.08
CA LEU A 82 -10.19 -7.18 5.50
C LEU A 82 -10.16 -5.95 6.41
N ALA A 83 -9.59 -4.84 5.94
CA ALA A 83 -9.47 -3.61 6.70
C ALA A 83 -10.74 -2.75 6.65
N THR A 84 -11.45 -2.73 5.52
CA THR A 84 -12.62 -1.87 5.32
C THR A 84 -13.92 -2.66 5.35
N PRO A 85 -15.04 -2.09 5.83
CA PRO A 85 -16.34 -2.74 5.74
C PRO A 85 -16.76 -2.90 4.27
N ALA A 86 -17.45 -4.01 3.94
CA ALA A 86 -17.84 -4.34 2.56
C ALA A 86 -18.76 -3.29 1.89
N ALA A 87 -19.44 -2.43 2.66
CA ALA A 87 -20.31 -1.38 2.14
C ALA A 87 -19.56 -0.12 1.66
N ASP A 88 -18.26 0.02 1.96
CA ASP A 88 -17.45 1.19 1.58
C ASP A 88 -16.41 0.83 0.51
N VAL A 89 -16.89 0.66 -0.73
CA VAL A 89 -16.06 0.32 -1.90
C VAL A 89 -15.03 1.43 -2.19
N THR A 90 -15.37 2.69 -1.93
CA THR A 90 -14.48 3.82 -2.21
C THR A 90 -13.26 3.78 -1.29
N SER A 91 -13.45 3.61 0.01
CA SER A 91 -12.32 3.47 0.95
C SER A 91 -11.50 2.21 0.71
N MET A 92 -12.14 1.11 0.31
CA MET A 92 -11.44 -0.13 -0.07
C MET A 92 -10.52 0.11 -1.27
N LEU A 93 -11.01 0.73 -2.33
CA LEU A 93 -10.22 1.02 -3.54
C LEU A 93 -9.09 2.02 -3.25
N LEU A 94 -9.34 3.02 -2.40
CA LEU A 94 -8.33 3.97 -1.97
C LEU A 94 -7.18 3.26 -1.24
N LEU A 95 -7.51 2.40 -0.27
CA LEU A 95 -6.52 1.63 0.49
C LEU A 95 -5.74 0.66 -0.40
N MET A 96 -6.43 -0.09 -1.26
CA MET A 96 -5.81 -0.97 -2.25
C MET A 96 -4.85 -0.17 -3.15
N GLY A 97 -5.28 1.00 -3.62
CA GLY A 97 -4.46 1.90 -4.43
C GLY A 97 -3.18 2.34 -3.70
N ILE A 98 -3.29 2.77 -2.45
CA ILE A 98 -2.15 3.14 -1.61
C ILE A 98 -1.17 1.97 -1.46
N MET A 99 -1.67 0.76 -1.21
CA MET A 99 -0.84 -0.44 -1.08
C MET A 99 -0.11 -0.78 -2.39
N ILE A 100 -0.79 -0.66 -3.54
CA ILE A 100 -0.18 -0.90 -4.85
C ILE A 100 0.93 0.12 -5.10
N VAL A 101 0.70 1.39 -4.80
CA VAL A 101 1.71 2.46 -4.93
C VAL A 101 2.94 2.15 -4.06
N LEU A 102 2.73 1.73 -2.81
CA LEU A 102 3.81 1.38 -1.90
C LEU A 102 4.63 0.19 -2.42
N TYR A 103 3.97 -0.85 -2.94
CA TYR A 103 4.63 -1.99 -3.55
C TYR A 103 5.43 -1.59 -4.81
N LEU A 104 4.88 -0.74 -5.68
CA LEU A 104 5.60 -0.25 -6.85
C LEU A 104 6.80 0.61 -6.46
N ALA A 105 6.69 1.43 -5.41
CA ALA A 105 7.81 2.19 -4.86
C ALA A 105 8.92 1.26 -4.33
N ALA A 106 8.55 0.20 -3.62
CA ALA A 106 9.48 -0.84 -3.16
C ALA A 106 10.18 -1.55 -4.33
N ALA A 107 9.44 -1.91 -5.38
CA ALA A 107 9.99 -2.53 -6.58
C ALA A 107 10.95 -1.58 -7.32
N ALA A 108 10.56 -0.32 -7.50
CA ALA A 108 11.39 0.70 -8.14
C ALA A 108 12.69 0.97 -7.37
N PHE A 109 12.61 1.06 -6.04
CA PHE A 109 13.79 1.19 -5.18
C PHE A 109 14.73 0.00 -5.34
N SER A 110 14.20 -1.23 -5.30
CA SER A 110 14.97 -2.47 -5.44
C SER A 110 15.66 -2.55 -6.82
N LEU A 111 14.98 -2.16 -7.89
CA LEU A 111 15.56 -2.10 -9.24
C LEU A 111 16.69 -1.07 -9.34
N LEU A 112 16.52 0.10 -8.72
CA LEU A 112 17.57 1.12 -8.69
C LEU A 112 18.80 0.65 -7.90
N PHE A 113 18.56 -0.04 -6.78
CA PHE A 113 19.61 -0.62 -5.95
C PHE A 113 20.41 -1.68 -6.72
N ASP A 114 19.73 -2.65 -7.35
CA ASP A 114 20.36 -3.68 -8.18
C ASP A 114 21.20 -3.06 -9.30
N ARG A 115 20.67 -2.03 -9.97
CA ARG A 115 21.37 -1.35 -11.07
C ARG A 115 22.61 -0.60 -10.61
N ARG A 116 22.60 -0.03 -9.40
CA ARG A 116 23.78 0.60 -8.79
C ARG A 116 24.82 -0.45 -8.40
N ARG A 117 24.41 -1.59 -7.85
CA ARG A 117 25.31 -2.69 -7.48
C ARG A 117 26.02 -3.30 -8.68
N ARG A 118 25.29 -3.61 -9.76
CA ARG A 118 25.86 -4.14 -11.01
C ARG A 118 26.90 -3.24 -11.68
N ARG A 119 26.83 -1.92 -11.46
CA ARG A 119 27.84 -0.98 -11.97
C ARG A 119 29.13 -0.96 -11.15
N ARG A 120 29.09 -1.44 -9.90
CA ARG A 120 30.24 -1.47 -8.98
C ARG A 120 31.03 -2.78 -9.06
N GLU A 121 30.41 -3.86 -9.51
CA GLU A 121 31.09 -5.13 -9.76
C GLU A 121 31.75 -5.07 -11.16
N PRO A 122 33.10 -5.04 -11.26
CA PRO A 122 33.77 -5.10 -12.56
C PRO A 122 33.46 -6.43 -13.25
N PRO A 123 33.39 -6.47 -14.61
CA PRO A 123 33.22 -7.72 -15.33
C PRO A 123 34.32 -8.68 -14.88
N LEU A 124 33.93 -9.85 -14.34
CA LEU A 124 34.86 -10.93 -14.05
C LEU A 124 35.62 -11.21 -15.35
N LEU A 125 36.90 -10.83 -15.38
CA LEU A 125 37.78 -11.14 -16.49
C LEU A 125 37.72 -12.66 -16.68
N PRO A 126 37.50 -13.17 -17.91
CA PRO A 126 37.76 -14.57 -18.17
C PRO A 126 39.21 -14.80 -17.76
N THR A 127 39.44 -15.65 -16.77
CA THR A 127 40.74 -16.30 -16.58
C THR A 127 40.90 -17.29 -17.74
N SER A 128 41.00 -16.76 -18.95
CA SER A 128 41.32 -17.49 -20.15
C SER A 128 42.83 -17.71 -20.16
N GLY A 129 43.26 -18.87 -19.66
CA GLY A 129 44.53 -19.50 -20.03
C GLY A 129 45.76 -19.19 -19.17
N LEU A 130 45.79 -19.60 -17.90
CA LEU A 130 47.04 -19.67 -17.13
C LEU A 130 47.38 -21.07 -16.61
N ASP A 131 46.81 -22.09 -17.23
CA ASP A 131 47.05 -23.50 -16.98
C ASP A 131 47.35 -24.22 -18.31
N THR A 132 48.48 -23.81 -18.91
CA THR A 132 49.36 -24.72 -19.68
C THR A 132 50.25 -25.50 -18.72
#